data_AF-A0A7V7ZHY1-F1
#
_entry.id   AF-A0A7V7ZHY1-F1
#
_cell.length_a   1.000
_cell.length_b   1.000
_cell.length_c   1.000
_cell.angle_alpha   90.00
_cell.angle_beta   90.00
_cell.angle_gamma   90.00
#
_symmetry.space_group_name_H-M   'P 1'
#
loop_
_entity.id
_entity.type
_entity.pdbx_description
1 polymer ?
#
loop_
_entity_poly.entity_id
_entity_poly.type
_entity_poly.pdbx_seq_one_letter_code
_entity_poly.pdbx_strand_id
1 'polypeptide(L)' 'MKQKLDRAQIVFLVDKLLKAEGTASEMGDWLELVKANVPDPGIQGLIYWPNHYGLGDNPSAEEIVDKALSYKPIQV' A
#
# COMPACT_ATOMS: atom_id res chain seq x y z
N MET A 1 -0.56 -19.84 2.78
CA MET A 1 0.52 -19.25 3.62
C MET A 1 0.58 -17.77 3.30
N LYS A 2 0.56 -16.87 4.28
CA LYS A 2 0.75 -15.42 4.01
C LYS A 2 2.21 -15.20 3.65
N GLN A 3 2.49 -14.72 2.43
CA GLN A 3 3.83 -14.34 2.03
C GLN A 3 4.24 -13.10 2.84
N LYS A 4 5.32 -13.22 3.61
CA LYS A 4 5.87 -12.10 4.38
C LYS A 4 6.81 -11.31 3.48
N LEU A 5 6.54 -10.02 3.34
CA LEU A 5 7.33 -9.09 2.54
C LEU A 5 8.15 -8.17 3.44
N ASP A 6 9.34 -7.81 2.99
CA ASP A 6 10.08 -6.68 3.55
C ASP A 6 9.57 -5.34 2.98
N ARG A 7 10.01 -4.23 3.57
CA ARG A 7 9.61 -2.88 3.15
C ARG A 7 9.90 -2.64 1.66
N ALA A 8 11.06 -3.05 1.15
CA ALA A 8 11.45 -2.78 -0.23
C ALA A 8 10.55 -3.54 -1.22
N GLN A 9 10.16 -4.77 -0.87
CA GLN A 9 9.20 -5.56 -1.65
C GLN A 9 7.80 -4.93 -1.63
N ILE A 10 7.35 -4.40 -0.49
CA ILE A 10 6.05 -3.70 -0.40
C ILE A 10 6.09 -2.43 -1.27
N VAL A 11 7.16 -1.62 -1.17
CA VAL A 11 7.35 -0.42 -2.00
C VAL A 11 7.32 -0.77 -3.48
N PHE A 12 8.00 -1.85 -3.89
CA PHE A 12 8.00 -2.31 -5.27
C PHE A 12 6.58 -2.65 -5.76
N LEU A 13 5.78 -3.37 -4.96
CA LEU A 13 4.40 -3.68 -5.35
C LEU A 13 3.51 -2.42 -5.42
N VAL A 14 3.67 -1.49 -4.48
CA VAL A 14 2.93 -0.21 -4.50
C VAL A 14 3.31 0.62 -5.74
N ASP A 15 4.58 0.70 -6.09
CA ASP A 15 5.04 1.39 -7.30
C ASP A 15 4.42 0.81 -8.58
N LYS A 16 4.35 -0.53 -8.69
CA LYS A 16 3.66 -1.19 -9.80
C LYS A 16 2.16 -0.87 -9.85
N LEU A 17 1.51 -0.80 -8.68
CA LEU A 17 0.09 -0.42 -8.58
C LEU A 17 -0.15 1.03 -9.02
N LEU A 18 0.73 1.96 -8.62
CA LEU A 18 0.66 3.37 -9.02
C LEU A 18 0.83 3.55 -10.53
N LYS A 19 1.72 2.76 -11.14
CA LYS A 19 1.98 2.77 -12.59
C LYS A 19 0.96 1.96 -13.40
N ALA A 20 0.01 1.30 -12.74
CA ALA A 20 -0.93 0.36 -13.35
C ALA A 20 -0.23 -0.69 -14.23
N GLU A 21 0.93 -1.18 -13.78
CA GLU A 21 1.67 -2.21 -14.51
C GLU A 21 0.96 -3.56 -14.36
N GLY A 22 0.56 -4.20 -15.46
CA GLY A 22 -0.02 -5.54 -15.43
C GLY A 22 -1.55 -5.57 -15.53
N THR A 23 -2.11 -6.77 -15.40
CA THR A 23 -3.54 -7.02 -15.55
C THR A 23 -4.32 -6.67 -14.29
N ALA A 24 -5.64 -6.49 -14.42
CA ALA A 24 -6.52 -6.26 -13.27
C ALA A 24 -6.43 -7.39 -12.23
N SER A 25 -6.23 -8.63 -12.67
CA SER A 25 -6.06 -9.78 -11.77
C SER A 25 -4.75 -9.67 -10.98
N GLU A 26 -3.63 -9.41 -11.67
CA GLU A 26 -2.32 -9.28 -11.02
C GLU A 26 -2.28 -8.11 -10.04
N MET A 27 -2.84 -6.96 -10.41
CA MET A 27 -2.95 -5.81 -9.51
C MET A 27 -3.83 -6.13 -8.29
N GLY A 28 -4.90 -6.91 -8.46
CA GLY A 28 -5.70 -7.41 -7.34
C GLY A 28 -4.88 -8.27 -6.38
N ASP A 29 -4.10 -9.21 -6.92
CA ASP A 29 -3.24 -10.09 -6.12
C ASP A 29 -2.16 -9.30 -5.37
N TRP A 30 -1.53 -8.31 -6.01
CA TRP A 30 -0.52 -7.47 -5.36
C TRP A 30 -1.13 -6.60 -4.27
N LEU A 31 -2.32 -6.04 -4.49
CA LEU A 31 -3.02 -5.24 -3.49
C LEU A 31 -3.33 -6.07 -2.24
N GLU A 32 -3.82 -7.30 -2.39
CA GLU A 32 -4.08 -8.20 -1.26
C GLU A 32 -2.78 -8.59 -0.53
N LEU A 33 -1.67 -8.80 -1.26
CA LEU A 33 -0.37 -9.03 -0.66
C LEU A 33 0.12 -7.83 0.16
N VAL A 34 -0.02 -6.61 -0.36
CA VAL A 34 0.35 -5.38 0.36
C VAL A 34 -0.50 -5.22 1.61
N LYS A 35 -1.84 -5.35 1.50
CA LYS A 35 -2.78 -5.27 2.64
C LYS A 35 -2.45 -6.28 3.73
N ALA A 36 -2.01 -7.48 3.38
CA ALA A 36 -1.63 -8.50 4.34
C ALA A 36 -0.31 -8.21 5.09
N ASN A 37 0.51 -7.27 4.60
CA ASN A 37 1.86 -6.97 5.11
C ASN A 37 2.01 -5.60 5.77
N VAL A 38 0.96 -4.77 5.82
CA VAL A 38 0.96 -3.47 6.51
C VAL A 38 -0.07 -3.45 7.63
N PRO A 39 0.15 -2.68 8.72
CA PRO A 39 -0.82 -2.56 9.81
C PRO A 39 -2.00 -1.65 9.47
N ASP A 40 -1.88 -0.76 8.47
CA ASP A 40 -2.94 0.16 8.05
C ASP A 40 -4.05 -0.56 7.26
N PRO A 41 -5.30 -0.65 7.77
CA PRO A 41 -6.42 -1.22 7.04
C PRO A 41 -6.82 -0.39 5.81
N GLY A 42 -6.40 0.88 5.74
CA GLY A 42 -6.70 1.87 4.71
C GLY A 42 -5.64 2.01 3.61
N ILE A 43 -4.64 1.12 3.51
CA ILE A 43 -3.57 1.21 2.50
C ILE A 43 -4.09 1.31 1.06
N GLN A 44 -5.19 0.64 0.73
CA GLN A 44 -5.82 0.77 -0.59
C GLN A 44 -6.21 2.24 -0.88
N GLY A 45 -6.70 2.95 0.14
CA GLY A 45 -7.07 4.34 0.01
C GLY A 45 -5.86 5.26 -0.10
N LEU A 46 -4.75 4.94 0.58
CA LEU A 46 -3.48 5.65 0.39
C LEU A 46 -2.95 5.56 -1.05
N ILE A 47 -3.20 4.44 -1.75
CA ILE A 47 -2.75 4.23 -3.13
C ILE A 47 -3.64 4.98 -4.13
N TYR A 48 -4.96 4.90 -3.99
CA TYR A 48 -5.90 5.41 -5.02
C TYR A 48 -6.47 6.80 -4.71
N TRP A 49 -6.48 7.21 -3.44
CA TRP A 49 -6.99 8.51 -2.98
C TRP A 49 -6.08 9.12 -1.90
N PRO A 50 -4.77 9.28 -2.18
CA PRO A 50 -3.78 9.67 -1.17
C PRO A 50 -4.14 10.96 -0.41
N ASN A 51 -4.72 11.93 -1.11
CA ASN A 51 -5.18 13.20 -0.54
C ASN A 51 -6.25 13.03 0.56
N HIS A 52 -7.15 12.05 0.45
CA HIS A 52 -8.17 11.76 1.47
C HIS A 52 -7.57 11.16 2.75
N TYR A 53 -6.34 10.65 2.66
CA TYR A 53 -5.64 10.02 3.77
C TYR A 53 -4.51 10.89 4.33
N GLY A 54 -4.43 12.16 3.91
CA GLY A 54 -3.45 13.12 4.40
C GLY A 54 -2.05 12.92 3.79
N LEU A 55 -1.98 12.44 2.55
CA LEU A 55 -0.82 12.57 1.67
C LEU A 55 -1.08 13.67 0.62
N GLY A 56 -0.07 14.03 -0.18
CA GLY A 56 -0.26 14.91 -1.34
C GLY A 56 -1.02 14.25 -2.50
N ASP A 57 -1.21 14.96 -3.61
CA ASP A 57 -1.92 14.44 -4.78
C ASP A 57 -1.16 13.32 -5.52
N ASN A 58 0.18 13.29 -5.40
CA ASN A 58 1.04 12.32 -6.08
C ASN A 58 2.21 11.89 -5.18
N PRO A 59 1.94 11.16 -4.07
CA PRO A 59 2.98 10.68 -3.18
C PRO A 59 3.80 9.57 -3.85
N SER A 60 5.04 9.39 -3.40
CA SER A 60 5.85 8.26 -3.82
C SER A 60 5.35 6.96 -3.16
N ALA A 61 5.75 5.82 -3.75
CA ALA A 61 5.45 4.51 -3.18
C ALA A 61 6.04 4.36 -1.76
N GLU A 62 7.23 4.93 -1.51
CA GLU A 62 7.87 4.97 -0.20
C GLU A 62 7.02 5.74 0.82
N GLU A 63 6.51 6.92 0.46
CA GLU A 63 5.68 7.73 1.36
C GLU A 63 4.39 7.00 1.75
N ILE A 64 3.73 6.36 0.78
CA ILE A 64 2.54 5.54 1.02
C ILE A 64 2.87 4.39 1.99
N VAL A 65 3.94 3.64 1.72
CA VAL A 65 4.33 2.48 2.52
C VAL A 65 4.76 2.89 3.93
N ASP A 66 5.56 3.94 4.07
CA ASP A 66 6.00 4.43 5.38
C ASP A 66 4.82 4.87 6.24
N LYS A 67 3.87 5.58 5.64
CA LYS A 67 2.65 5.97 6.33
C LYS A 67 1.84 4.75 6.77
N ALA A 68 1.64 3.78 5.88
CA ALA A 68 0.90 2.56 6.21
C ALA A 68 1.59 1.71 7.28
N LEU A 69 2.93 1.60 7.25
CA LEU A 69 3.71 0.89 8.27
C LEU A 69 3.73 1.62 9.62
N SER A 70 3.59 2.94 9.62
CA SER A 70 3.52 3.76 10.83
C SER A 70 2.14 3.77 11.51
N TYR A 71 1.10 3.22 10.84
CA TYR A 71 -0.26 3.23 11.35
C TYR A 71 -0.37 2.53 12.70
N LYS A 72 -0.99 3.23 13.65
CA LYS A 72 -1.28 2.72 14.99
C LYS A 72 -2.79 2.63 15.15
N PRO A 73 -3.36 1.42 15.28
CA PRO A 73 -4.77 1.27 15.60
C PRO A 73 -5.09 2.05 16.88
N ILE A 74 -6.20 2.79 16.86
CA ILE A 74 -6.73 3.41 18.08
C ILE A 74 -7.18 2.25 18.99
N GLN A 75 -6.57 2.15 20.16
CA GLN A 75 -7.03 1.20 21.19
C GLN A 75 -8.36 1.72 21.73
N VAL A 76 -9.41 0.92 21.57
CA VAL A 76 -10.73 1.12 22.19
C VAL A 76 -10.83 0.34 23.49
#